data_AF-A0A653PSV8-F1
#
_entry.id   AF-A0A653PSV8-F1
#
_cell.length_a   1.000
_cell.length_b   1.000
_cell.length_c   1.000
_cell.angle_alpha   90.00
_cell.angle_beta   90.00
_cell.angle_gamma   90.00
#
_symmetry.space_group_name_H-M   'P 1'
#
loop_
_entity.id
_entity.type
_entity.pdbx_description
1 polymer ?
#
loop_
_entity_poly.entity_id
_entity_poly.type
_entity_poly.pdbx_seq_one_letter_code
_entity_poly.pdbx_strand_id
1 'polypeptide(L)'
;MVWRLPRVRRDRDVRDAMKGRANFAVHTSVTMIAACLWDCGEDELAERALAMSADDHAAIQRIQAVYEDRNYPLPVEGQRITHRHVAALAAVAYFEGSLRPLARARRRPEKQRPVRFTPDPPSPLGEYLRRSS
;
A
#
# COMPACT_ATOMS: atom_id res chain seq x y z
N MET A 1 -20.93 -1.49 5.72
CA MET A 1 -20.59 -2.78 5.07
C MET A 1 -19.22 -3.18 5.60
N VAL A 2 -19.11 -4.27 6.36
CA VAL A 2 -17.83 -4.76 6.88
C VAL A 2 -17.23 -5.67 5.82
N TRP A 3 -16.17 -5.24 5.15
CA TRP A 3 -15.44 -6.07 4.20
C TRP A 3 -14.63 -7.10 4.97
N ARG A 4 -15.22 -8.27 5.24
CA ARG A 4 -14.43 -9.42 5.68
C ARG A 4 -13.74 -9.97 4.43
N LEU A 5 -12.43 -9.79 4.34
CA LEU A 5 -11.68 -10.28 3.19
C LEU A 5 -11.89 -11.81 3.10
N PRO A 6 -12.30 -12.35 1.93
CA PRO A 6 -12.24 -13.80 1.73
C PRO A 6 -10.82 -14.27 2.04
N ARG A 7 -10.66 -15.50 2.53
CA ARG A 7 -9.33 -16.08 2.79
C ARG A 7 -8.61 -16.26 1.47
N VAL A 8 -7.94 -15.21 1.01
CA VAL A 8 -7.10 -15.24 -0.18
C VAL A 8 -5.92 -16.16 0.13
N ARG A 9 -5.72 -17.17 -0.72
CA ARG A 9 -4.53 -18.00 -0.66
C ARG A 9 -3.34 -17.10 -1.00
N ARG A 10 -2.40 -16.97 -0.06
CA ARG A 10 -1.22 -16.12 -0.24
C ARG A 10 -0.03 -16.93 -0.71
N ASP A 11 0.65 -16.42 -1.72
CA ASP A 11 1.91 -16.95 -2.18
C ASP A 11 2.97 -16.87 -1.07
N ARG A 12 4.00 -17.70 -1.19
CA ARG A 12 5.02 -17.83 -0.14
C ARG A 12 5.77 -16.52 0.07
N ASP A 13 6.13 -15.85 -1.00
CA ASP A 13 6.81 -14.55 -1.01
C ASP A 13 5.98 -13.47 -0.29
N VAL A 14 4.67 -13.39 -0.54
CA VAL A 14 3.78 -12.44 0.14
C VAL A 14 3.69 -12.76 1.63
N ARG A 15 3.56 -14.03 2.00
CA ARG A 15 3.54 -14.45 3.41
C ARG A 15 4.84 -14.13 4.13
N ASP A 16 5.97 -14.29 3.45
CA ASP A 16 7.28 -13.93 3.99
C ASP A 16 7.43 -12.40 4.09
N ALA A 17 6.98 -11.64 3.08
CA ALA A 17 7.02 -10.18 3.10
C ALA A 17 6.15 -9.56 4.21
N MET A 18 5.01 -10.20 4.54
CA MET A 18 4.17 -9.80 5.68
C MET A 18 4.90 -9.88 7.03
N LYS A 19 6.03 -10.58 7.15
CA LYS A 19 6.84 -10.58 8.38
C LYS A 19 7.58 -9.26 8.58
N GLY A 20 7.74 -8.46 7.53
CA GLY A 20 8.48 -7.19 7.56
C GLY A 20 10.00 -7.39 7.55
N ARG A 21 10.73 -6.31 7.82
CA ARG A 21 12.19 -6.31 7.99
C ARG A 21 12.56 -5.98 9.42
N ALA A 22 13.59 -6.65 9.94
CA ALA A 22 14.19 -6.25 11.20
C ALA A 22 14.78 -4.84 11.08
N ASN A 23 14.53 -3.98 12.09
CA ASN A 23 15.07 -2.62 12.20
C ASN A 23 14.68 -1.64 11.07
N PHE A 24 13.66 -1.96 10.26
CA PHE A 24 13.15 -1.06 9.23
C PHE A 24 11.63 -1.07 9.20
N ALA A 25 11.02 0.09 9.41
CA ALA A 25 9.58 0.27 9.42
C ALA A 25 9.18 1.38 8.45
N VAL A 26 7.99 1.23 7.85
CA VAL A 26 7.42 2.21 6.95
C VAL A 26 6.08 2.67 7.50
N HIS A 27 5.90 3.99 7.56
CA HIS A 27 4.65 4.61 7.98
C HIS A 27 4.00 5.32 6.80
N THR A 28 2.89 4.76 6.34
CA THR A 28 2.06 5.29 5.23
C THR A 28 0.62 5.34 5.72
N SER A 29 -0.15 6.39 5.41
CA SER A 29 -1.58 6.46 5.76
C SER A 29 -2.45 5.60 4.82
N VAL A 30 -3.65 5.21 5.29
CA VAL A 30 -4.64 4.49 4.46
C VAL A 30 -5.00 5.31 3.21
N THR A 31 -5.21 6.61 3.37
CA THR A 31 -5.53 7.54 2.28
C THR A 31 -4.39 7.66 1.27
N MET A 32 -3.13 7.59 1.71
CA MET A 32 -1.97 7.53 0.82
C MET A 32 -1.93 6.23 0.01
N ILE A 33 -2.21 5.08 0.63
CA ILE A 33 -2.27 3.79 -0.08
C ILE A 33 -3.37 3.84 -1.15
N ALA A 34 -4.58 4.29 -0.78
CA ALA A 34 -5.69 4.41 -1.71
C ALA A 34 -5.38 5.36 -2.88
N ALA A 35 -4.74 6.50 -2.60
CA ALA A 35 -4.27 7.43 -3.62
C ALA A 35 -3.28 6.78 -4.59
N CYS A 36 -2.31 6.01 -4.07
CA CYS A 36 -1.30 5.34 -4.89
C CYS A 36 -1.91 4.25 -5.78
N LEU A 37 -2.86 3.47 -5.26
CA LEU A 37 -3.61 2.48 -6.04
C LEU A 37 -4.40 3.16 -7.16
N TRP A 38 -5.14 4.23 -6.84
CA TRP A 38 -5.91 4.96 -7.84
C TRP A 38 -5.02 5.58 -8.92
N ASP A 39 -3.89 6.19 -8.53
CA ASP A 39 -2.90 6.73 -9.45
C ASP A 39 -2.41 5.67 -10.44
N CYS A 40 -2.26 4.42 -10.00
CA CYS A 40 -1.80 3.29 -10.82
C CYS A 40 -2.93 2.56 -11.55
N GLY A 41 -4.17 3.06 -11.47
CA GLY A 41 -5.33 2.48 -12.15
C GLY A 41 -5.95 1.27 -11.47
N GLU A 42 -5.63 1.03 -10.20
CA GLU A 42 -6.17 -0.05 -9.38
C GLU A 42 -7.44 0.42 -8.65
N ASP A 43 -8.47 0.85 -9.40
CA ASP A 43 -9.64 1.56 -8.86
C ASP A 43 -10.40 0.76 -7.79
N GLU A 44 -10.66 -0.54 -8.03
CA GLU A 44 -11.37 -1.39 -7.06
C GLU A 44 -10.55 -1.62 -5.79
N LEU A 45 -9.23 -1.78 -5.92
CA LEU A 45 -8.33 -1.92 -4.79
C LEU A 45 -8.20 -0.61 -4.02
N ALA A 46 -8.26 0.53 -4.70
CA ALA A 46 -8.25 1.85 -4.05
C ALA A 46 -9.49 2.03 -3.16
N GLU A 47 -10.69 1.65 -3.65
CA GLU A 47 -11.91 1.65 -2.82
C GLU A 47 -11.79 0.68 -1.64
N ARG A 48 -11.29 -0.54 -1.89
CA ARG A 48 -11.07 -1.55 -0.84
C ARG A 48 -10.07 -1.06 0.21
N ALA A 49 -9.06 -0.30 -0.21
CA ALA A 49 -8.08 0.27 0.68
C ALA A 49 -8.70 1.25 1.68
N LEU A 50 -9.66 2.09 1.27
CA LEU A 50 -10.36 3.00 2.17
C LEU A 50 -11.17 2.28 3.27
N ALA A 51 -11.53 1.02 3.04
CA ALA A 51 -12.29 0.20 3.98
C ALA A 51 -11.43 -0.83 4.75
N MET A 52 -10.10 -0.76 4.65
CA MET A 52 -9.19 -1.73 5.28
C MET A 52 -9.16 -1.57 6.80
N SER A 53 -8.95 -2.68 7.52
CA SER A 53 -8.75 -2.65 8.97
C SER A 53 -7.33 -2.16 9.34
N ALA A 54 -7.12 -1.84 10.61
CA ALA A 54 -5.78 -1.51 11.12
C ALA A 54 -4.79 -2.67 10.96
N ASP A 55 -5.25 -3.92 11.07
CA ASP A 55 -4.41 -5.11 10.87
C ASP A 55 -4.00 -5.28 9.41
N ASP A 56 -4.93 -5.04 8.47
CA ASP A 56 -4.64 -5.02 7.03
C ASP A 56 -3.61 -3.94 6.72
N HIS A 57 -3.81 -2.75 7.29
CA HIS A 57 -2.92 -1.61 7.11
C HIS A 57 -1.50 -1.91 7.62
N ALA A 58 -1.38 -2.48 8.83
CA ALA A 58 -0.10 -2.89 9.40
C ALA A 58 0.56 -4.03 8.60
N ALA A 59 -0.22 -4.94 8.00
CA ALA A 59 0.32 -5.95 7.09
C ALA A 59 0.89 -5.34 5.81
N ILE A 60 0.20 -4.38 5.20
CA ILE A 60 0.68 -3.67 4.01
C ILE A 60 1.95 -2.89 4.33
N GLN A 61 2.04 -2.20 5.47
CA GLN A 61 3.27 -1.50 5.89
C GLN A 61 4.46 -2.45 6.06
N ARG A 62 4.24 -3.66 6.58
CA ARG A 62 5.29 -4.69 6.68
C ARG A 62 5.77 -5.15 5.29
N ILE A 63 4.85 -5.39 4.36
CA ILE A 63 5.20 -5.73 2.97
C ILE A 63 5.96 -4.55 2.33
N GLN A 64 5.50 -3.31 2.52
CA GLN A 64 6.16 -2.11 2.00
C GLN A 64 7.60 -2.03 2.52
N ALA A 65 7.84 -2.29 3.80
CA ALA A 65 9.18 -2.30 4.38
C ALA A 65 10.13 -3.29 3.67
N VAL A 66 9.62 -4.45 3.25
CA VAL A 66 10.38 -5.44 2.46
C VAL A 66 10.63 -4.94 1.04
N TYR A 67 9.61 -4.37 0.39
CA TYR A 67 9.68 -3.92 -1.00
C TYR A 67 10.48 -2.63 -1.22
N GLU A 68 10.77 -1.85 -0.16
CA GLU A 68 11.72 -0.73 -0.22
C GLU A 68 13.18 -1.19 -0.41
N ASP A 69 13.49 -2.49 -0.28
CA ASP A 69 14.79 -3.01 -0.66
C ASP A 69 14.97 -2.96 -2.19
N ARG A 70 16.02 -2.26 -2.64
CA ARG A 70 16.33 -2.11 -4.07
C ARG A 70 16.68 -3.44 -4.76
N ASN A 71 17.11 -4.44 -3.99
CA ASN A 71 17.41 -5.77 -4.50
C ASN A 71 16.18 -6.69 -4.53
N TYR A 72 15.04 -6.24 -4.01
CA TYR A 72 13.81 -7.01 -4.11
C TYR A 72 13.29 -6.99 -5.56
N PRO A 73 13.00 -8.14 -6.18
CA PRO A 73 12.66 -8.23 -7.60
C PRO A 73 11.21 -7.81 -7.86
N LEU A 74 10.92 -6.50 -7.73
CA LEU A 74 9.61 -5.95 -8.02
C LEU A 74 9.31 -6.02 -9.54
N PRO A 75 8.06 -6.34 -9.93
CA PRO A 75 7.66 -6.47 -11.34
C PRO A 75 7.42 -5.09 -11.98
N VAL A 76 8.47 -4.28 -12.08
CA VAL A 76 8.42 -2.91 -12.62
C VAL A 76 9.44 -2.79 -13.73
N GLU A 77 8.98 -2.51 -14.95
CA GLU A 77 9.85 -2.38 -16.12
C GLU A 77 10.26 -0.91 -16.36
N GLY A 78 11.56 -0.67 -16.60
CA GLY A 78 12.06 0.54 -17.27
C GLY A 78 11.91 1.89 -16.55
N GLN A 79 11.53 1.93 -15.26
CA GLN A 79 11.34 3.18 -14.53
C GLN A 79 11.97 3.19 -13.13
N ARG A 80 12.28 4.39 -12.64
CA ARG A 80 12.69 4.61 -11.25
C ARG A 80 11.50 4.28 -10.34
N ILE A 81 11.61 3.18 -9.60
CA ILE A 81 10.65 2.82 -8.56
C ILE A 81 10.66 3.91 -7.48
N THR A 82 9.47 4.43 -7.17
CA THR A 82 9.29 5.46 -6.13
C THR A 82 8.50 4.86 -4.97
N HIS A 83 8.55 5.46 -3.78
CA HIS A 83 7.75 5.03 -2.62
C HIS A 83 6.26 4.82 -2.92
N ARG A 84 5.67 5.63 -3.82
CA ARG A 84 4.28 5.44 -4.27
C ARG A 84 4.04 4.13 -5.02
N HIS A 85 4.99 3.70 -5.85
CA HIS A 85 4.93 2.42 -6.55
C HIS A 85 5.06 1.27 -5.55
N VAL A 86 5.99 1.40 -4.60
CA VAL A 86 6.16 0.41 -3.52
C VAL A 86 4.88 0.27 -2.69
N ALA A 87 4.25 1.38 -2.28
CA ALA A 87 3.00 1.37 -1.53
C ALA A 87 1.86 0.70 -2.32
N ALA A 88 1.73 0.99 -3.62
CA ALA A 88 0.74 0.35 -4.48
C ALA A 88 1.00 -1.16 -4.63
N LEU A 89 2.23 -1.57 -4.94
CA LEU A 89 2.62 -2.98 -5.10
C LEU A 89 2.42 -3.78 -3.81
N ALA A 90 2.77 -3.20 -2.66
CA ALA A 90 2.56 -3.83 -1.36
C ALA A 90 1.06 -4.07 -1.07
N ALA A 91 0.21 -3.10 -1.42
CA ALA A 91 -1.23 -3.23 -1.27
C ALA A 91 -1.83 -4.27 -2.24
N VAL A 92 -1.41 -4.30 -3.50
CA VAL A 92 -1.79 -5.34 -4.48
C VAL A 92 -1.42 -6.72 -3.94
N ALA A 93 -0.16 -6.91 -3.54
CA ALA A 93 0.33 -8.16 -2.98
C ALA A 93 -0.50 -8.63 -1.77
N TYR A 94 -0.88 -7.70 -0.89
CA TYR A 94 -1.72 -8.01 0.25
C TYR A 94 -3.15 -8.42 -0.13
N PHE A 95 -3.80 -7.63 -0.99
CA PHE A 95 -5.22 -7.79 -1.31
C PHE A 95 -5.52 -8.96 -2.25
N GLU A 96 -4.59 -9.28 -3.14
CA GLU A 96 -4.70 -10.36 -4.12
C GLU A 96 -3.93 -11.62 -3.70
N GLY A 97 -3.05 -11.50 -2.71
CA GLY A 97 -2.26 -12.62 -2.18
C GLY A 97 -1.08 -13.03 -3.06
N SER A 98 -0.87 -12.36 -4.18
CA SER A 98 0.26 -12.56 -5.10
C SER A 98 0.80 -11.21 -5.59
N LEU A 99 2.09 -11.17 -5.89
CA LEU A 99 2.72 -10.00 -6.49
C LEU A 99 2.52 -10.01 -8.01
N ARG A 100 1.98 -8.92 -8.57
CA ARG A 100 1.83 -8.73 -10.02
C ARG A 100 2.21 -7.31 -10.45
N PRO A 101 2.46 -7.06 -11.75
CA PRO A 101 2.58 -5.71 -12.28
C PRO A 101 1.34 -4.86 -11.96
N LEU A 102 1.56 -3.56 -11.78
CA LEU A 102 0.48 -2.57 -11.66
C LEU A 102 -0.27 -2.45 -12.99
N ALA A 103 -1.59 -2.19 -12.92
CA ALA A 103 -2.46 -2.01 -14.09
C ALA A 103 -1.95 -0.90 -15.03
N ARG A 104 -1.27 0.11 -14.48
CA ARG A 104 -0.57 1.14 -15.25
C ARG A 104 0.87 1.31 -14.81
N ALA A 105 1.77 1.30 -15.79
CA ALA A 105 3.17 1.69 -15.59
C ALA A 105 3.34 3.20 -15.33
N ARG A 106 2.43 4.04 -15.86
CA ARG A 106 2.44 5.49 -15.65
C ARG A 106 1.23 5.93 -14.82
N ARG A 107 1.50 6.72 -13.77
CA ARG A 107 0.48 7.32 -12.90
C ARG A 107 -0.50 8.20 -13.68
N ARG A 108 -1.77 8.18 -13.27
CA ARG A 108 -2.80 9.14 -13.66
C ARG A 108 -2.43 10.55 -13.14
N PRO A 109 -2.88 11.62 -13.82
CA PRO A 109 -2.70 12.98 -13.33
C PRO A 109 -3.42 13.19 -11.99
N GLU A 110 -2.72 13.76 -11.01
CA GLU A 110 -3.27 14.02 -9.67
C GLU A 110 -4.53 14.92 -9.69
N LYS A 111 -4.59 15.88 -10.62
CA LYS A 111 -5.77 16.75 -10.82
C LYS A 111 -7.06 16.01 -11.18
N GLN A 112 -6.98 14.75 -11.62
CA GLN A 112 -8.13 13.92 -11.94
C GLN A 112 -8.56 13.03 -10.76
N ARG A 113 -7.79 13.04 -9.64
CA ARG A 113 -8.05 12.16 -8.50
C ARG A 113 -9.35 12.57 -7.80
N PRO A 114 -10.30 11.66 -7.62
CA PRO A 114 -11.49 11.92 -6.80
C PRO A 114 -11.12 12.36 -5.39
N VAL A 115 -11.88 13.29 -4.81
CA VAL A 115 -11.62 13.87 -3.49
C VAL A 115 -11.43 12.81 -2.40
N ARG A 116 -12.21 11.72 -2.46
CA ARG A 116 -12.11 10.59 -1.51
C ARG A 116 -10.77 9.85 -1.51
N PHE A 117 -9.98 9.97 -2.58
CA PHE A 117 -8.63 9.42 -2.68
C PHE A 117 -7.55 10.47 -2.44
N THR A 118 -7.91 11.67 -1.98
CA THR A 118 -6.91 12.68 -1.63
C THR A 118 -6.16 12.18 -0.39
N PRO A 119 -4.82 12.02 -0.46
CA PRO A 119 -4.07 11.62 0.70
C PRO A 119 -4.13 12.69 1.78
N ASP A 120 -4.25 12.27 3.04
CA ASP A 120 -4.12 13.20 4.16
C ASP A 120 -2.74 13.85 4.12
N PRO A 121 -2.62 15.13 4.49
CA PRO A 121 -1.32 15.76 4.63
C PRO A 121 -0.47 14.94 5.63
N PRO A 122 0.83 14.72 5.35
CA PRO A 122 1.70 14.08 6.33
C PRO A 122 1.66 14.93 7.60
N SER A 123 1.29 14.32 8.74
CA SER A 123 1.28 15.05 10.01
C SER A 123 2.68 15.62 10.25
N PRO A 124 2.83 16.94 10.53
CA PRO A 124 4.15 17.58 10.58
C PRO A 124 5.08 17.02 11.65
N LEU A 125 4.57 16.31 12.65
CA LEU A 125 5.31 15.77 13.79
C LEU A 125 4.61 14.50 14.25
N GLY A 126 5.36 13.49 14.70
CA GLY A 126 4.78 12.33 15.36
C GLY A 126 3.95 12.73 16.57
N GLU A 127 2.63 12.84 16.42
CA GLU A 127 1.72 13.17 17.52
C GLU A 127 1.46 11.90 18.35
N TYR A 128 2.49 11.51 19.10
CA TYR A 128 2.32 10.84 20.39
C TYR A 128 1.46 11.76 21.29
N LEU A 129 0.57 11.18 22.10
CA LEU A 129 -0.14 11.83 23.25
C LEU A 129 -1.45 12.61 22.97
N ARG A 130 -2.46 12.02 22.30
CA ARG A 130 -3.84 12.54 22.46
C ARG A 130 -5.01 11.54 22.33
N ARG A 131 -4.84 10.31 22.83
CA ARG A 131 -5.97 9.45 23.26
C ARG A 131 -5.67 8.77 24.59
N SER A 132 -5.32 9.58 25.57
CA SER A 132 -5.34 9.23 27.00
C SER A 132 -6.16 10.31 27.69
N SER A 133 -7.48 10.20 27.62
CA SER A 133 -8.46 10.91 28.47
C SER A 133 -9.75 10.12 28.43
#